data_AF-A0A938IQT7-F1
#
_entry.id   AF-A0A938IQT7-F1
#
_cell.length_a   1.000
_cell.length_b   1.000
_cell.length_c   1.000
_cell.angle_alpha   90.00
_cell.angle_beta   90.00
_cell.angle_gamma   90.00
#
_symmetry.space_group_name_H-M   'P 1'
#
loop_
_entity.id
_entity.type
_entity.pdbx_description
1 polymer ?
#
loop_
_entity_poly.entity_id
_entity_poly.type
_entity_poly.pdbx_seq_one_letter_code
_entity_poly.pdbx_strand_id
1 'polypeptide(L)'
;MPVVAGGGRSGAGRGRHVDTQKRSWVKSITWRAAGVVILGGISYAVTRDLGAMSIITLLFHGLRLVLYYWHERMWERVSWGKIRHPLEHFCMKQDLTARDVAEIRLILEERGYVARPPEYEI
;
A
#
# COMPACT_ATOMS: atom_id res chain seq x y z
N MET A 1 51.73 4.73 -10.28
CA MET A 1 51.53 3.30 -9.95
C MET A 1 50.13 2.91 -10.41
N PRO A 2 49.93 2.07 -11.43
CA PRO A 2 48.60 1.59 -11.81
C PRO A 2 48.29 0.31 -11.03
N VAL A 3 47.27 0.36 -10.16
CA VAL A 3 46.77 -0.81 -9.43
C VAL A 3 45.42 -1.20 -10.00
N VAL A 4 45.46 -2.30 -10.75
CA VAL A 4 44.55 -3.47 -10.77
C VAL A 4 43.04 -3.24 -10.84
N ALA A 5 42.48 -3.84 -11.88
CA ALA A 5 41.08 -4.12 -12.12
C ALA A 5 40.41 -4.89 -10.95
N GLY A 6 39.32 -4.33 -10.42
CA GLY A 6 38.41 -4.99 -9.49
C GLY A 6 37.03 -5.13 -10.14
N GLY A 7 36.60 -6.38 -10.31
CA GLY A 7 35.47 -6.76 -11.14
C GLY A 7 34.12 -6.17 -10.74
N GLY A 8 33.37 -5.73 -11.75
CA GLY A 8 31.95 -5.42 -11.62
C GLY A 8 31.17 -6.69 -11.30
N ARG A 9 30.74 -6.83 -10.05
CA ARG A 9 29.74 -7.83 -9.68
C ARG A 9 28.35 -7.24 -9.92
N SER A 10 27.73 -7.71 -10.98
CA SER A 10 26.31 -7.56 -11.26
C SER A 10 25.48 -8.04 -10.07
N GLY A 11 24.97 -7.09 -9.28
CA GLY A 11 23.98 -7.33 -8.23
C GLY A 11 22.61 -7.52 -8.87
N ALA A 12 22.17 -8.77 -8.90
CA ALA A 12 20.89 -9.26 -9.40
C ALA A 12 19.71 -8.32 -9.12
N GLY A 13 19.03 -7.93 -10.19
CA GLY A 13 17.73 -7.28 -10.15
C GLY A 13 16.75 -8.19 -9.40
N ARG A 14 16.37 -7.76 -8.19
CA ARG A 14 15.26 -8.35 -7.44
C ARG A 14 14.00 -8.14 -8.27
N GLY A 15 13.53 -9.18 -8.95
CA GLY A 15 12.29 -9.16 -9.71
C GLY A 15 11.16 -8.71 -8.79
N ARG A 16 10.67 -7.48 -8.99
CA ARG A 16 9.36 -7.11 -8.44
C ARG A 16 8.38 -8.04 -9.11
N HIS A 17 7.77 -8.93 -8.34
CA HIS A 17 6.52 -9.56 -8.76
C HIS A 17 5.49 -8.43 -8.86
N VAL A 18 5.41 -7.80 -10.03
CA VAL A 18 4.39 -6.82 -10.36
C VAL A 18 3.11 -7.63 -10.49
N ASP A 19 2.34 -7.74 -9.40
CA ASP A 19 1.01 -8.34 -9.49
C ASP A 19 0.25 -7.53 -10.54
N THR A 20 -0.05 -8.17 -11.66
CA THR A 20 -0.56 -7.47 -12.84
C THR A 20 -1.89 -6.86 -12.45
N GLN A 21 -2.08 -5.55 -12.67
CA GLN A 21 -3.29 -4.81 -12.30
C GLN A 21 -4.57 -5.63 -12.57
N LYS A 22 -4.63 -6.31 -13.72
CA LYS A 22 -5.70 -7.24 -14.13
C LYS A 22 -6.03 -8.34 -13.10
N ARG A 23 -5.04 -8.99 -12.49
CA ARG A 23 -5.23 -10.04 -11.48
C ARG A 23 -5.83 -9.48 -10.19
N SER A 24 -5.43 -8.26 -9.81
CA SER A 24 -5.99 -7.56 -8.66
C SER A 24 -7.46 -7.20 -8.89
N TRP A 25 -7.82 -6.75 -10.10
CA TRP A 25 -9.21 -6.50 -10.50
C TRP A 25 -10.07 -7.76 -10.44
N VAL A 26 -9.59 -8.86 -11.04
CA VAL A 26 -10.31 -10.15 -11.02
C VAL A 26 -10.53 -10.61 -9.59
N LYS A 27 -9.49 -10.60 -8.74
CA LYS A 27 -9.61 -10.96 -7.32
C LYS A 27 -10.64 -10.09 -6.60
N SER A 28 -10.66 -8.79 -6.88
CA SER A 28 -11.61 -7.83 -6.30
C SER A 28 -13.06 -8.14 -6.68
N ILE A 29 -13.29 -8.55 -7.93
CA ILE A 29 -14.62 -8.92 -8.44
C ILE A 29 -15.03 -10.27 -7.85
N THR A 30 -14.15 -11.26 -7.85
CA THR A 30 -14.39 -12.58 -7.25
C THR A 30 -14.78 -12.45 -5.78
N TRP A 31 -14.06 -11.62 -5.02
CA TRP A 31 -14.37 -11.40 -3.61
C TRP A 31 -15.74 -10.75 -3.40
N ARG A 32 -16.12 -9.80 -4.26
CA ARG A 32 -17.45 -9.16 -4.22
C ARG A 32 -18.56 -10.14 -4.58
N ALA A 33 -18.37 -10.93 -5.63
CA ALA A 33 -19.34 -11.95 -6.04
C ALA A 33 -19.55 -12.99 -4.95
N ALA A 34 -18.47 -13.48 -4.33
CA ALA A 34 -18.55 -14.41 -3.20
C ALA A 34 -19.36 -13.81 -2.03
N GLY A 35 -19.13 -12.54 -1.68
CA GLY A 35 -19.88 -11.87 -0.62
C GLY A 35 -21.38 -11.78 -0.90
N VAL A 36 -21.77 -11.44 -2.14
CA VAL A 36 -23.18 -11.40 -2.55
C VAL A 36 -23.83 -12.78 -2.47
N VAL A 37 -23.15 -13.81 -2.95
CA VAL A 37 -23.66 -15.18 -2.95
C VAL A 37 -23.80 -15.72 -1.53
N ILE A 38 -22.82 -15.49 -0.66
CA ILE A 38 -22.87 -15.94 0.73
C ILE A 38 -24.00 -15.23 1.48
N LEU A 39 -24.09 -13.90 1.38
CA LEU A 39 -25.15 -13.15 2.07
C LEU A 39 -26.53 -13.55 1.56
N GLY A 40 -26.71 -13.61 0.24
CA GLY A 40 -27.95 -14.07 -0.36
C GLY A 40 -28.31 -15.50 0.07
N GLY A 41 -27.34 -16.42 0.08
CA GLY A 41 -27.54 -17.80 0.53
C GLY A 41 -27.96 -17.88 2.00
N ILE A 42 -27.33 -17.11 2.89
CA ILE A 42 -27.69 -17.03 4.31
C ILE A 42 -29.09 -16.42 4.47
N SER A 43 -29.38 -15.31 3.80
CA SER A 43 -30.69 -14.67 3.85
C SER A 43 -31.79 -15.59 3.35
N TYR A 44 -31.55 -16.33 2.26
CA TYR A 44 -32.51 -17.32 1.76
C TYR A 44 -32.67 -18.50 2.72
N ALA A 45 -31.60 -19.00 3.32
CA ALA A 45 -31.67 -20.10 4.28
C ALA A 45 -32.53 -19.74 5.51
N VAL A 46 -32.48 -18.47 5.94
CA VAL A 46 -33.27 -17.95 7.06
C VAL A 46 -34.71 -17.66 6.65
N THR A 47 -34.93 -16.96 5.54
CA THR A 47 -36.26 -16.45 5.18
C THR A 47 -37.08 -17.43 4.32
N ARG A 48 -36.42 -18.35 3.61
CA ARG A 48 -36.99 -19.26 2.60
C ARG A 48 -37.82 -18.61 1.49
N ASP A 49 -37.68 -17.29 1.34
CA ASP A 49 -38.36 -16.49 0.33
C ASP A 49 -37.33 -15.76 -0.54
N LEU A 50 -37.53 -15.84 -1.86
CA LEU A 50 -36.63 -15.22 -2.85
C LEU A 50 -36.81 -13.69 -2.89
N GLY A 51 -38.03 -13.20 -2.63
CA GLY A 51 -38.32 -11.77 -2.59
C GLY A 51 -37.55 -11.09 -1.47
N ALA A 52 -37.69 -11.59 -0.25
CA ALA A 52 -37.02 -11.09 0.93
C ALA A 52 -35.49 -11.22 0.85
N MET A 53 -34.97 -12.35 0.34
CA MET A 53 -33.53 -12.53 0.08
C MET A 53 -32.97 -11.40 -0.80
N SER A 54 -33.66 -11.09 -1.90
CA SER A 54 -33.22 -10.09 -2.86
C SER A 54 -33.20 -8.70 -2.23
N ILE A 55 -34.23 -8.34 -1.45
CA ILE A 55 -34.35 -7.07 -0.76
C ILE A 55 -33.23 -6.92 0.28
N ILE A 56 -33.00 -7.93 1.12
CA ILE A 56 -31.95 -7.90 2.15
C ILE A 56 -30.58 -7.71 1.50
N THR A 57 -30.29 -8.48 0.45
CA THR A 57 -29.00 -8.43 -0.25
C THR A 57 -28.78 -7.06 -0.90
N LEU A 58 -29.80 -6.52 -1.57
CA LEU A 58 -29.72 -5.23 -2.25
C LEU A 58 -29.55 -4.08 -1.24
N LEU A 59 -30.36 -4.09 -0.17
CA LEU A 59 -30.27 -3.09 0.90
C LEU A 59 -28.93 -3.14 1.60
N PHE A 60 -28.39 -4.33 1.93
CA PHE A 60 -27.09 -4.44 2.56
C PHE A 60 -25.97 -3.81 1.72
N HIS A 61 -25.94 -4.11 0.42
CA HIS A 61 -24.92 -3.56 -0.47
C HIS A 61 -25.10 -2.06 -0.69
N GLY A 62 -26.34 -1.58 -0.87
CA GLY A 62 -26.65 -0.17 -1.00
C GLY A 62 -26.30 0.63 0.26
N LEU A 63 -26.72 0.14 1.42
CA LEU A 63 -26.45 0.77 2.72
C LEU A 63 -24.96 0.79 3.01
N ARG A 64 -24.21 -0.26 2.66
CA ARG A 64 -22.75 -0.28 2.80
C ARG A 64 -22.08 0.83 1.99
N LEU A 65 -22.51 1.08 0.75
CA LEU A 65 -21.95 2.16 -0.07
C LEU A 65 -22.22 3.53 0.56
N VAL A 66 -23.47 3.75 0.96
CA VAL A 66 -23.93 4.98 1.58
C VAL A 66 -23.22 5.24 2.92
N LEU A 67 -23.14 4.21 3.77
CA LEU A 67 -22.44 4.26 5.05
C LEU A 67 -20.95 4.46 4.86
N TYR A 68 -20.32 3.81 3.88
CA TYR A 68 -18.90 4.00 3.59
C TYR A 68 -18.61 5.44 3.16
N TYR A 69 -19.44 6.01 2.29
CA TYR A 69 -19.31 7.40 1.87
C TYR A 69 -19.44 8.37 3.06
N TRP A 70 -20.47 8.20 3.89
CA TRP A 70 -20.61 9.04 5.08
C TRP A 70 -19.51 8.81 6.11
N HIS A 71 -19.08 7.57 6.30
CA HIS A 71 -17.98 7.22 7.18
C HIS A 71 -16.71 7.94 6.74
N GLU A 72 -16.35 7.87 5.46
CA GLU A 72 -15.18 8.58 4.92
C GLU A 72 -15.32 10.10 5.14
N ARG A 73 -16.49 10.68 4.87
CA ARG A 73 -16.73 12.12 5.04
C ARG A 73 -16.74 12.56 6.51
N MET A 74 -17.15 11.69 7.43
CA MET A 74 -17.05 11.92 8.88
C MET A 74 -15.61 11.76 9.33
N TRP A 75 -14.89 10.78 8.80
CA TRP A 75 -13.50 10.48 9.13
C TRP A 75 -12.55 11.60 8.67
N GLU A 76 -12.78 12.20 7.50
CA GLU A 76 -12.04 13.39 7.04
C GLU A 76 -12.09 14.55 8.04
N ARG A 77 -13.21 14.69 8.76
CA ARG A 77 -13.41 15.73 9.78
C ARG A 77 -12.74 15.38 11.10
N VAL A 78 -12.45 14.10 11.35
CA VAL A 78 -11.75 13.63 12.54
C VAL A 78 -10.25 13.70 12.28
N SER A 79 -9.58 14.68 12.87
CA SER A 79 -8.12 14.87 12.78
C SER A 79 -7.31 13.88 13.62
N TRP A 80 -7.89 12.74 14.01
CA TRP A 80 -7.21 11.75 14.84
C TRP A 80 -6.08 11.09 14.04
N GLY A 81 -4.85 11.21 14.56
CA GLY A 81 -3.70 10.48 14.02
C GLY A 81 -2.96 11.19 12.89
N LYS A 82 -3.33 12.43 12.53
CA LYS A 82 -2.52 13.27 11.65
C LYS A 82 -1.27 13.76 12.42
N ILE A 83 -0.22 12.93 12.47
CA ILE A 83 1.11 13.37 12.86
C ILE A 83 1.62 14.24 11.70
N ARG A 84 1.38 15.55 11.77
CA ARG A 84 2.01 16.49 10.85
C ARG A 84 3.50 16.43 11.14
N HIS A 85 4.27 15.88 10.20
CA HIS A 85 5.71 15.83 10.37
C HIS A 85 6.21 17.27 10.42
N PRO A 86 7.05 17.66 11.39
CA PRO A 86 7.55 19.03 11.46
C PRO A 86 8.33 19.46 10.22
N LEU A 87 8.66 18.55 9.29
CA LEU A 87 9.30 18.85 8.01
C LEU A 87 8.34 18.90 6.80
N GLU A 88 7.04 18.66 6.99
CA GLU A 88 6.04 18.64 5.91
C GLU A 88 5.84 20.03 5.27
N HIS A 89 6.15 21.09 6.01
CA HIS A 89 6.10 22.48 5.49
C HIS A 89 7.26 22.80 4.55
N PHE A 90 8.32 21.98 4.50
CA PHE A 90 9.39 22.13 3.53
C PHE A 90 8.97 21.50 2.21
N CYS A 91 8.60 22.34 1.25
CA CYS A 91 8.41 21.93 -0.13
C CYS A 91 9.79 21.60 -0.74
N MET A 92 10.15 20.32 -0.79
CA MET A 92 11.34 19.84 -1.52
C MET A 92 11.09 20.02 -3.03
N LYS A 93 11.57 21.13 -3.60
CA LYS A 93 11.42 21.45 -5.02
C LYS A 93 12.39 20.71 -5.95
N GLN A 94 13.31 19.92 -5.40
CA GLN A 94 14.40 19.31 -6.14
C GLN A 94 14.45 17.80 -5.86
N ASP A 95 14.46 17.01 -6.93
CA ASP A 95 14.65 15.57 -6.85
C ASP A 95 16.08 15.25 -6.41
N LEU A 96 16.23 14.38 -5.41
CA LEU A 96 17.53 13.94 -4.91
C LEU A 96 18.27 13.15 -6.00
N THR A 97 19.39 13.69 -6.47
CA THR A 97 20.27 12.97 -7.41
C THR A 97 21.04 11.88 -6.67
N ALA A 98 21.44 10.81 -7.37
CA ALA A 98 22.20 9.70 -6.78
C ALA A 98 23.53 10.13 -6.10
N ARG A 99 24.11 11.26 -6.53
CA ARG A 99 25.28 11.87 -5.91
C ARG A 99 24.94 12.54 -4.58
N ASP A 100 23.85 13.31 -4.53
CA ASP A 100 23.39 13.99 -3.31
C ASP A 100 23.06 13.00 -2.21
N VAL A 101 22.48 11.84 -2.58
CA VAL A 101 22.21 10.75 -1.63
C VAL A 101 23.52 10.16 -1.08
N ALA A 102 24.55 10.03 -1.92
CA ALA A 102 25.86 9.55 -1.49
C ALA A 102 26.54 10.55 -0.54
N GLU A 103 26.47 11.85 -0.84
CA GLU A 103 26.99 12.91 0.05
C GLU A 103 26.24 12.96 1.38
N ILE A 104 24.91 12.95 1.37
CA ILE A 104 24.09 12.92 2.58
C ILE A 104 24.42 11.70 3.42
N ARG A 105 24.64 10.55 2.79
CA ARG A 105 25.01 9.31 3.49
C ARG A 105 26.36 9.43 4.17
N LEU A 106 27.37 9.98 3.49
CA LEU A 106 28.69 10.22 4.07
C LEU A 106 28.63 11.15 5.29
N ILE A 107 27.83 12.23 5.21
CA ILE A 107 27.62 13.18 6.32
C ILE A 107 26.92 12.50 7.50
N LEU A 108 25.91 11.66 7.23
CA LEU A 108 25.19 10.94 8.29
C LEU A 108 26.04 9.86 8.95
N GLU A 109 26.94 9.23 8.21
CA GLU A 109 27.93 8.28 8.72
C GLU A 109 28.97 8.97 9.60
N GLU A 110 29.50 10.12 9.15
CA GLU A 110 30.43 10.95 9.94
C GLU A 110 29.80 11.37 11.28
N ARG A 111 28.52 11.75 11.25
CA ARG A 111 27.75 12.19 12.42
C ARG A 111 27.24 11.02 13.29
N GLY A 112 27.48 9.77 12.89
CA GLY A 112 27.08 8.57 13.63
C GLY A 112 25.58 8.27 13.61
N TYR A 113 24.79 8.94 12.76
CA TYR A 113 23.35 8.70 12.63
C TYR A 113 23.02 7.44 11.82
N VAL A 114 23.95 6.98 10.98
CA VAL A 114 23.83 5.75 10.19
C VAL A 114 25.04 4.87 10.47
N ALA A 115 24.80 3.65 10.97
CA ALA A 115 25.87 2.66 11.14
C ALA A 115 26.35 2.19 9.75
N ARG A 116 27.68 2.22 9.53
CA ARG A 116 28.30 1.62 8.35
C ARG A 116 27.81 0.17 8.24
N PRO A 117 27.17 -0.24 7.13
CA PRO A 117 26.78 -1.65 6.97
C PRO A 117 28.04 -2.50 7.09
N PRO A 118 28.03 -3.63 7.81
CA PRO A 118 29.18 -4.53 7.84
C PRO A 118 29.53 -4.85 6.39
N GLU A 119 30.76 -4.53 6.00
CA GLU A 119 31.33 -5.01 4.75
C GLU A 119 31.25 -6.54 4.85
N TYR A 120 30.29 -7.12 4.15
CA TYR A 120 30.19 -8.56 4.05
C TYR A 120 31.41 -8.98 3.25
N GLU A 121 32.44 -9.48 3.94
CA GLU A 121 33.55 -10.14 3.30
C GLU A 121 32.99 -11.31 2.49
N ILE A 122 33.27 -11.26 1.18
CA ILE A 122 32.99 -12.29 0.18
C ILE A 122 34.30 -12.96 -0.18
#